data_AF-A0A3D4E6E3-F1
#
_entry.id   AF-A0A3D4E6E3-F1
#
_cell.length_a   1.000
_cell.length_b   1.000
_cell.length_c   1.000
_cell.angle_alpha   90.00
_cell.angle_beta   90.00
_cell.angle_gamma   90.00
#
_symmetry.space_group_name_H-M   'P 1'
#
loop_
_entity.id
_entity.type
_entity.pdbx_description
1 polymer ?
#
loop_
_entity_poly.entity_id
_entity_poly.type
_entity_poly.pdbx_seq_one_letter_code
_entity_poly.pdbx_strand_id
1 'polypeptide(L)' 'MRQCMLYAQQRDLDGALGWVRALGDDPMPEGQVDQYTQRAVSLDPDLWVVEIEAQSLDNPFDGKVFD' A
#
# COMPACT_ATOMS: atom_id res chain seq x y z
N MET A 1 2.86 -1.30 -19.58
CA MET A 1 2.87 -0.50 -18.33
C MET A 1 2.65 -1.47 -17.19
N ARG A 2 3.43 -1.39 -16.11
CA ARG A 2 3.26 -2.29 -14.95
C ARG A 2 2.03 -1.84 -14.15
N GLN A 3 1.36 -2.82 -13.55
CA GLN A 3 0.23 -2.60 -12.64
C GLN A 3 0.67 -2.93 -11.22
N CYS A 4 0.19 -2.14 -10.27
CA CYS A 4 0.59 -2.20 -8.87
C CYS A 4 -0.64 -2.06 -7.96
N MET A 5 -0.59 -2.75 -6.83
CA MET A 5 -1.47 -2.51 -5.69
C MET A 5 -0.69 -1.69 -4.65
N LEU A 6 -1.34 -0.76 -3.96
CA LEU A 6 -0.72 0.00 -2.87
C LEU A 6 -1.43 -0.31 -1.56
N TYR A 7 -0.66 -0.80 -0.60
CA TYR A 7 -1.12 -1.09 0.76
C TYR A 7 -0.48 -0.12 1.75
N ALA A 8 -1.29 0.38 2.69
CA ALA A 8 -0.81 1.16 3.82
C ALA A 8 -1.18 0.47 5.13
N GLN A 9 -0.34 0.59 6.16
CA GLN A 9 -0.67 0.07 7.48
C GLN A 9 -1.60 1.02 8.23
N GLN A 10 -2.62 0.46 8.88
CA GLN A 10 -3.57 1.19 9.70
C GLN A 10 -3.96 0.37 10.93
N ARG A 11 -4.42 1.05 11.99
CA ARG A 11 -5.10 0.39 13.12
C ARG A 11 -6.60 0.56 13.03
N ASP A 12 -7.34 -0.49 13.38
CA ASP A 12 -8.80 -0.40 13.53
C ASP A 12 -9.19 0.23 14.89
N LEU A 13 -10.51 0.29 15.15
CA LEU A 13 -11.06 0.88 16.37
C LEU A 13 -10.67 0.11 17.65
N ASP A 14 -10.35 -1.17 17.53
CA ASP A 14 -9.87 -2.02 18.62
C ASP A 14 -8.34 -1.96 18.76
N GLY A 15 -7.66 -1.18 17.91
CA GLY A 15 -6.22 -0.97 17.90
C GLY A 15 -5.42 -2.06 17.18
N ALA A 16 -6.09 -3.02 16.51
CA ALA A 16 -5.41 -4.08 15.78
C ALA A 16 -4.75 -3.52 14.51
N LEU A 17 -3.47 -3.88 14.28
CA LEU A 17 -2.72 -3.45 13.11
C LEU A 17 -3.08 -4.33 11.91
N GLY A 18 -3.37 -3.69 10.78
CA GLY A 18 -3.64 -4.35 9.51
C GLY A 18 -3.27 -3.47 8.33
N TRP A 19 -3.75 -3.87 7.16
CA TRP A 19 -3.45 -3.25 5.88
C TRP A 19 -4.73 -2.73 5.23
N VAL A 20 -4.65 -1.57 4.59
CA VAL A 20 -5.72 -1.01 3.75
C VAL A 20 -5.22 -0.83 2.33
N ARG A 21 -6.10 -0.99 1.34
CA ARG A 21 -5.77 -0.65 -0.06
C ARG A 21 -5.89 0.86 -0.25
N ALA A 22 -4.76 1.55 -0.29
CA ALA A 22 -4.71 3.01 -0.26
C ALA A 22 -5.27 3.68 -1.52
N LEU A 23 -5.33 2.96 -2.64
CA LEU A 23 -5.76 3.45 -3.95
C LEU A 23 -6.99 2.73 -4.51
N GLY A 24 -7.71 1.98 -3.67
CA GLY A 24 -8.88 1.19 -4.06
C GLY A 24 -8.55 -0.28 -4.37
N ASP A 25 -9.57 -1.03 -4.78
CA ASP A 25 -9.49 -2.49 -4.92
C ASP A 25 -8.84 -2.99 -6.21
N ASP A 26 -8.71 -2.12 -7.21
CA ASP A 26 -8.19 -2.47 -8.53
C ASP A 26 -6.71 -2.11 -8.70
N PRO A 27 -5.91 -2.93 -9.41
CA PRO A 27 -4.54 -2.59 -9.76
C PRO A 27 -4.45 -1.31 -10.59
N MET A 28 -3.52 -0.44 -10.20
CA MET A 28 -3.32 0.87 -10.81
C MET A 28 -2.02 0.91 -11.62
N PRO A 29 -1.89 1.81 -12.61
CA PRO A 29 -0.60 2.04 -13.27
C PRO A 29 0.46 2.49 -12.26
N GLU A 30 1.65 1.89 -12.34
CA GLU A 30 2.81 2.17 -11.46
C GLU A 30 3.05 3.69 -11.25
N GLY A 31 3.06 4.49 -12.32
CA GLY A 31 3.30 5.93 -12.19
C GLY A 31 2.25 6.69 -11.34
N GLN A 32 1.02 6.18 -11.20
CA GLN A 32 0.04 6.75 -10.26
C GLN A 32 0.36 6.36 -8.81
N VAL A 33 0.81 5.12 -8.59
CA VAL A 33 1.26 4.63 -7.28
C VAL A 33 2.50 5.39 -6.82
N ASP A 34 3.46 5.63 -7.71
CA ASP A 34 4.66 6.42 -7.43
C ASP A 34 4.32 7.85 -7.02
N GLN A 35 3.39 8.49 -7.74
CA GLN A 35 2.97 9.85 -7.45
C GLN A 35 2.30 9.95 -6.06
N TYR A 36 1.50 8.95 -5.68
CA TYR A 36 0.92 8.89 -4.34
C TYR A 36 2.00 8.67 -3.27
N THR A 37 2.89 7.70 -3.50
CA THR A 37 3.96 7.33 -2.58
C THR A 37 4.90 8.51 -2.32
N GLN A 38 5.28 9.25 -3.35
CA GLN A 38 6.13 10.43 -3.21
C GLN A 38 5.47 11.53 -2.38
N ARG A 39 4.15 11.72 -2.52
CA ARG A 39 3.40 12.65 -1.66
C ARG A 39 3.39 12.16 -0.21
N ALA A 40 3.16 10.87 0.04
CA ALA A 40 3.15 10.30 1.39
C ALA A 40 4.50 10.48 2.09
N VAL A 41 5.60 10.12 1.43
CA VAL A 41 6.98 10.30 1.95
C VAL A 41 7.32 11.78 2.17
N SER A 42 6.76 12.69 1.36
CA SER A 42 6.99 14.13 1.58
C SER A 42 6.29 14.69 2.83
N LEU A 43 5.18 14.06 3.24
CA LEU A 43 4.43 14.44 4.45
C LEU A 43 5.04 13.78 5.69
N ASP A 44 5.50 12.54 5.57
CA ASP A 44 6.17 11.77 6.62
C ASP A 44 7.51 11.21 6.09
N PRO A 45 8.62 11.94 6.30
CA PRO A 45 9.95 11.52 5.85
C PRO A 45 10.46 10.24 6.51
N ASP A 46 9.88 9.83 7.64
CA ASP A 46 10.27 8.61 8.36
C ASP A 46 9.50 7.38 7.85
N LEU A 47 8.58 7.55 6.89
CA LEU A 47 7.82 6.48 6.27
C LEU A 47 8.72 5.54 5.44
N TRP A 48 8.55 4.24 5.63
CA TRP A 48 9.20 3.22 4.80
C TRP A 48 8.27 2.77 3.68
N VAL A 49 8.84 2.59 2.49
CA VAL A 49 8.16 2.03 1.32
C VAL A 49 8.91 0.77 0.91
N VAL A 50 8.18 -0.34 0.78
CA VAL A 50 8.74 -1.62 0.33
C VAL A 50 8.04 -2.02 -0.95
N GLU A 51 8.80 -2.14 -2.03
CA GLU A 51 8.29 -2.62 -3.32
C GLU A 51 8.47 -4.13 -3.43
N ILE A 52 7.42 -4.82 -3.89
CA ILE A 52 7.39 -6.27 -4.08
C ILE A 52 7.06 -6.56 -5.54
N GLU A 53 8.00 -7.15 -6.28
CA GLU A 53 7.75 -7.62 -7.65
C GLU A 53 7.22 -9.07 -7.62
N ALA A 54 5.91 -9.23 -7.76
CA ALA A 54 5.25 -10.54 -7.84
C ALA A 54 4.10 -10.52 -8.86
N GLN A 55 3.89 -11.63 -9.57
CA GLN A 55 2.81 -11.72 -10.57
C GLN A 55 1.41 -11.64 -9.97
N SER A 56 1.24 -12.07 -8.71
CA SER A 56 -0.09 -12.09 -8.07
C SER A 56 -0.55 -10.72 -7.56
N LEU A 57 0.37 -9.76 -7.40
CA LEU A 57 0.11 -8.43 -6.81
C LEU A 57 -0.41 -8.46 -5.37
N ASP A 58 -0.33 -9.60 -4.69
CA ASP A 58 -0.76 -9.74 -3.30
C ASP A 58 0.28 -9.17 -2.33
N ASN A 59 -0.20 -8.68 -1.19
CA ASN A 59 0.65 -8.32 -0.07
C ASN A 59 1.18 -9.59 0.63
N PRO A 60 2.51 -9.84 0.68
CA PRO A 60 3.07 -11.05 1.29
C PRO A 60 3.23 -10.95 2.82
N PHE A 61 2.93 -9.81 3.44
CA PHE A 61 3.14 -9.58 4.87
C PHE A 61 1.94 -10.07 5.69
N ASP A 62 2.24 -10.51 6.93
CA ASP A 62 1.21 -10.87 7.90
C ASP A 62 0.30 -9.67 8.25
N GLY A 63 -0.92 -9.98 8.69
CA GLY A 63 -1.90 -9.02 9.16
C GLY A 63 -3.20 -9.07 8.38
N LYS A 64 -4.26 -8.56 9.01
CA LYS A 64 -5.58 -8.47 8.37
C LYS A 64 -5.54 -7.41 7.27
N VAL A 65 -6.03 -7.72 6.08
CA VAL A 65 -6.42 -6.69 5.11
C VAL A 65 -7.84 -6.26 5.48
N PHE A 66 -8.02 -4.98 5.78
CA PHE A 66 -9.33 -4.40 6.01
C PHE A 66 -10.04 -4.19 4.68
N ASP A 67 -11.35 -4.39 4.69
CA ASP A 67 -12.24 -4.10 3.57
C ASP A 67 -12.50 -2.59 3.43
#